data_AF-W7Y8T1-F1
#
_entry.id   AF-W7Y8T1-F1
#
_cell.length_a   1.000
_cell.length_b   1.000
_cell.length_c   1.000
_cell.angle_alpha   90.00
_cell.angle_beta   90.00
_cell.angle_gamma   90.00
#
_symmetry.space_group_name_H-M   'P 1'
#
loop_
_entity.id
_entity.type
_entity.pdbx_description
1 polymer ?
#
loop_
_entity_poly.entity_id
_entity_poly.type
_entity_poly.pdbx_seq_one_letter_code
_entity_poly.pdbx_strand_id
1 'polypeptide(L)'
;MDPGDVVYAAYNYTFPTMQVYNMNVENSFWVDKPYEKYFKDWEVFLQGSDEESTGSGGQRLAAFTLLSIMITTQKRRRDKHSKRSVLINDNPFANAVSEHVLDPIFRVADALGIQWIVVAPPELVKMEVSERFPSYYALDLESDGTGKRKAVVSSRYIRNKFDFQQITF
;
A
#
# COMPACT_ATOMS: atom_id res chain seq x y z
N MET A 1 25.29 -27.44 3.19
CA MET A 1 23.90 -27.16 3.61
C MET A 1 23.54 -25.87 2.93
N ASP A 2 22.63 -25.93 1.97
CA ASP A 2 22.18 -24.72 1.28
C ASP A 2 21.37 -23.89 2.29
N PRO A 3 21.57 -22.56 2.40
CA PRO A 3 20.76 -21.72 3.27
C PRO A 3 19.25 -21.87 3.02
N GLY A 4 18.84 -22.26 1.81
CA GLY A 4 17.45 -22.59 1.47
C GLY A 4 16.91 -23.78 2.25
N ASP A 5 17.72 -24.82 2.50
CA ASP A 5 17.28 -26.05 3.19
C ASP A 5 16.74 -25.77 4.60
N VAL A 6 17.32 -24.77 5.29
CA VAL A 6 16.87 -24.33 6.62
C VAL A 6 15.47 -23.72 6.55
N VAL A 7 15.18 -22.96 5.49
CA VAL A 7 13.87 -22.35 5.28
C VAL A 7 12.83 -23.42 4.93
N TYR A 8 13.15 -24.34 4.02
CA TYR A 8 12.25 -25.44 3.66
C TYR A 8 11.93 -26.34 4.86
N ALA A 9 12.95 -26.69 5.67
CA ALA A 9 12.76 -27.47 6.89
C ALA A 9 11.89 -26.74 7.92
N ALA A 10 12.04 -25.42 8.08
CA ALA A 10 11.22 -24.62 8.98
C ALA A 10 9.73 -24.59 8.59
N TYR A 11 9.43 -24.73 7.29
CA TYR A 11 8.06 -24.85 6.76
C TYR A 11 7.58 -26.30 6.61
N ASN A 12 8.33 -27.29 7.12
CA ASN A 12 8.03 -28.71 6.92
C ASN A 12 7.81 -29.07 5.44
N TYR A 13 8.61 -28.46 4.56
CA TYR A 13 8.51 -28.58 3.10
C TYR A 13 7.13 -28.22 2.53
N THR A 14 6.29 -27.52 3.30
CA THR A 14 4.94 -27.12 2.92
C THR A 14 4.84 -25.60 2.99
N PHE A 15 4.79 -24.94 1.84
CA PHE A 15 4.64 -23.50 1.82
C PHE A 15 3.22 -23.10 2.24
N PRO A 16 3.07 -22.04 3.07
CA PRO A 16 1.76 -21.53 3.41
C PRO A 16 1.08 -20.99 2.15
N THR A 17 -0.08 -21.54 1.83
CA THR A 17 -0.96 -20.97 0.81
C THR A 17 -1.74 -19.80 1.42
N MET A 18 -1.92 -18.75 0.62
CA MET A 18 -2.68 -17.57 1.04
C MET A 18 -3.66 -17.21 -0.03
N GLN A 19 -4.92 -17.09 0.36
CA GLN A 19 -5.98 -16.52 -0.47
C GLN A 19 -6.01 -15.01 -0.30
N VAL A 20 -6.02 -14.29 -1.40
CA VAL A 20 -6.11 -12.83 -1.44
C VAL A 20 -7.37 -12.41 -2.17
N TYR A 21 -8.02 -11.38 -1.65
CA TYR A 21 -9.20 -10.81 -2.27
C TYR A 21 -8.87 -10.27 -3.67
N ASN A 22 -9.61 -10.72 -4.67
CA ASN A 22 -9.48 -10.29 -6.04
C ASN A 22 -10.21 -8.95 -6.24
N MET A 23 -9.44 -7.88 -6.38
CA MET A 23 -9.93 -6.52 -6.55
C MET A 23 -10.40 -6.30 -8.00
N ASN A 24 -11.61 -6.78 -8.31
CA ASN A 24 -12.30 -6.55 -9.57
C ASN A 24 -13.07 -5.21 -9.57
N VAL A 25 -13.49 -4.77 -10.76
CA VAL A 25 -14.10 -3.46 -11.03
C VAL A 25 -15.33 -3.15 -10.17
N GLU A 26 -16.13 -4.16 -9.81
CA GLU A 26 -17.37 -3.96 -9.04
C GLU A 26 -17.18 -3.75 -7.53
N ASN A 27 -15.93 -3.82 -7.03
CA ASN A 27 -15.57 -3.53 -5.65
C ASN A 27 -16.53 -4.18 -4.62
N SER A 28 -16.81 -5.47 -4.81
CA SER A 28 -17.81 -6.25 -4.05
C SER A 28 -17.56 -6.29 -2.54
N PHE A 29 -16.34 -5.98 -2.10
CA PHE A 29 -15.95 -5.81 -0.69
C PHE A 29 -16.84 -4.80 0.06
N TRP A 30 -17.46 -3.86 -0.66
CA TRP A 30 -18.35 -2.85 -0.09
C TRP A 30 -19.78 -3.30 0.14
N VAL A 31 -20.28 -4.11 -0.79
CA VAL A 31 -21.73 -4.32 -0.96
C VAL A 31 -22.14 -5.70 -0.49
N ASP A 32 -21.23 -6.67 -0.56
CA ASP A 32 -21.55 -8.08 -0.40
C ASP A 32 -20.73 -8.77 0.69
N LYS A 33 -21.24 -9.91 1.16
CA LYS A 33 -20.50 -10.78 2.09
C LYS A 33 -19.24 -11.34 1.40
N PRO A 34 -18.15 -11.61 2.15
CA PRO A 34 -16.96 -12.23 1.58
C PRO A 34 -17.28 -13.68 1.16
N TYR A 35 -17.60 -13.87 -0.12
CA TYR A 35 -17.76 -15.20 -0.72
C TYR A 35 -16.43 -15.71 -1.28
N GLU A 36 -16.24 -17.02 -1.22
CA GLU A 36 -15.01 -17.70 -1.69
C GLU A 36 -14.64 -17.35 -3.14
N LYS A 37 -15.64 -17.17 -4.01
CA LYS A 37 -15.47 -16.76 -5.42
C LYS A 37 -14.72 -15.43 -5.62
N TYR A 38 -14.60 -14.61 -4.57
CA TYR A 38 -13.88 -13.34 -4.61
C TYR A 38 -12.42 -13.46 -4.18
N PHE A 39 -11.96 -14.64 -3.81
CA PHE A 39 -10.60 -14.87 -3.38
C PHE A 39 -9.85 -15.73 -4.41
N LYS A 40 -8.56 -15.44 -4.55
CA LYS A 40 -7.65 -16.18 -5.42
C LYS A 40 -6.39 -16.55 -4.66
N ASP A 41 -5.76 -17.65 -5.05
CA ASP A 41 -4.46 -18.01 -4.50
C ASP A 41 -3.43 -16.95 -4.89
N TRP A 42 -2.63 -16.56 -3.90
CA TRP A 42 -1.60 -15.53 -4.02
C TRP A 42 -0.61 -15.82 -5.14
N GLU A 43 -0.22 -17.09 -5.31
CA GLU A 43 0.72 -17.50 -6.36
C GLU A 43 0.14 -17.30 -7.75
N VAL A 44 -1.11 -17.72 -7.95
CA VAL A 44 -1.87 -17.49 -9.19
C VAL A 44 -2.05 -16.00 -9.46
N PHE A 45 -2.29 -15.21 -8.42
CA PHE A 45 -2.44 -13.76 -8.54
C PHE A 45 -1.12 -13.05 -8.93
N LEU A 46 0.01 -13.48 -8.39
CA LEU A 46 1.33 -12.93 -8.70
C LEU A 46 1.89 -13.39 -10.03
N GLN A 47 1.89 -14.69 -10.28
CA GLN A 47 2.61 -15.31 -11.40
C GLN A 47 1.68 -15.64 -12.59
N GLY A 48 0.37 -15.63 -12.38
CA GLY A 48 -0.62 -16.14 -13.33
C GLY A 48 -0.75 -17.65 -13.21
N SER A 49 -1.70 -18.22 -13.93
CA SER A 49 -1.81 -19.66 -14.14
C SER A 49 -2.02 -19.96 -15.62
N ASP A 50 -1.97 -21.24 -15.99
CA ASP A 50 -2.28 -21.67 -17.37
C ASP A 50 -3.70 -21.28 -17.81
N GLU A 51 -4.60 -21.03 -16.86
CA GLU A 51 -6.02 -20.72 -17.09
C GLU A 51 -6.36 -19.24 -16.90
N GLU A 52 -5.51 -18.46 -16.22
CA GLU A 52 -5.79 -17.07 -15.88
C GLU A 52 -4.59 -16.13 -16.05
N SER A 53 -4.84 -14.99 -16.68
CA SER A 53 -3.86 -13.92 -16.82
C SER A 53 -3.47 -13.33 -15.46
N THR A 54 -2.20 -12.93 -15.38
CA THR A 54 -1.63 -12.23 -14.24
C THR A 54 -2.43 -10.99 -13.87
N GLY A 55 -2.65 -10.76 -12.57
CA GLY A 55 -3.32 -9.55 -12.08
C GLY A 55 -2.61 -8.28 -12.55
N SER A 56 -3.37 -7.22 -12.80
CA SER A 56 -2.81 -5.95 -13.29
C SER A 56 -1.76 -5.39 -12.32
N GLY A 57 -0.82 -4.58 -12.82
CA GLY A 57 0.25 -3.99 -11.99
C GLY A 57 -0.29 -3.26 -10.74
N GLY A 58 -1.47 -2.63 -10.85
CA GLY A 58 -2.15 -1.99 -9.72
C GLY A 58 -2.78 -2.99 -8.72
N GLN A 59 -3.37 -4.08 -9.22
CA GLN A 59 -3.90 -5.15 -8.36
C GLN A 59 -2.80 -5.83 -7.53
N ARG A 60 -1.65 -6.12 -8.15
CA ARG A 60 -0.46 -6.66 -7.46
C ARG A 60 -0.01 -5.77 -6.32
N LEU A 61 0.17 -4.49 -6.60
CA LEU A 61 0.56 -3.50 -5.59
C LEU A 61 -0.40 -3.49 -4.40
N ALA A 62 -1.70 -3.49 -4.67
CA ALA A 62 -2.70 -3.40 -3.64
C ALA A 62 -2.70 -4.62 -2.73
N ALA A 63 -2.51 -5.81 -3.30
CA ALA A 63 -2.34 -7.03 -2.53
C ALA A 63 -1.06 -6.99 -1.67
N PHE A 64 0.08 -6.54 -2.23
CA PHE A 64 1.31 -6.33 -1.45
C PHE A 64 1.12 -5.32 -0.31
N THR A 65 0.37 -4.24 -0.56
CA THR A 65 0.10 -3.20 0.44
C THR A 65 -0.78 -3.73 1.56
N LEU A 66 -1.84 -4.47 1.24
CA LEU A 66 -2.70 -5.13 2.23
C LEU A 66 -1.92 -6.13 3.07
N LEU A 67 -1.05 -6.92 2.45
CA LEU A 67 -0.16 -7.85 3.17
C LEU A 67 0.80 -7.13 4.10
N SER A 68 1.40 -6.04 3.63
CA SER A 68 2.28 -5.21 4.45
C SER A 68 1.54 -4.66 5.66
N ILE A 69 0.28 -4.24 5.48
CA ILE A 69 -0.60 -3.81 6.58
C ILE A 69 -0.88 -4.98 7.54
N MET A 70 -1.22 -6.17 7.04
CA MET A 70 -1.51 -7.35 7.85
C MET A 70 -0.30 -7.77 8.71
N ILE A 71 0.89 -7.86 8.11
CA ILE A 71 2.13 -8.21 8.82
C ILE A 71 2.46 -7.15 9.88
N THR A 72 2.34 -5.87 9.51
CA THR A 72 2.63 -4.74 10.41
C THR A 72 1.65 -4.68 11.59
N THR A 73 0.40 -5.08 11.38
CA THR A 73 -0.63 -5.12 12.43
C THR A 73 -0.60 -6.40 13.26
N GLN A 74 -0.05 -7.50 12.75
CA GLN A 74 0.10 -8.76 13.49
C GLN A 74 0.90 -8.60 14.78
N LYS A 75 1.93 -7.73 14.79
CA LYS A 75 2.68 -7.39 16.02
C LYS A 75 1.80 -6.80 17.13
N ARG A 76 0.73 -6.06 16.79
CA ARG A 76 -0.20 -5.48 17.78
C ARG A 76 -1.07 -6.50 18.49
N ARG A 77 -1.37 -7.66 17.87
CA ARG A 77 -2.17 -8.70 18.54
C ARG A 77 -1.49 -9.22 19.82
N ARG A 78 -0.16 -9.10 19.91
CA ARG A 78 0.62 -9.49 21.09
C ARG A 78 0.78 -8.36 22.10
N ASP A 79 0.89 -7.11 21.65
CA ASP A 79 1.02 -5.93 22.52
C ASP A 79 -0.28 -5.10 22.58
N LYS A 80 -1.06 -5.29 23.65
CA LYS A 80 -2.28 -4.51 23.96
C LYS A 80 -2.06 -3.00 24.14
N HIS A 81 -0.82 -2.50 24.05
CA HIS A 81 -0.45 -1.10 24.26
C HIS A 81 0.02 -0.36 22.99
N SER A 82 0.15 -1.04 21.84
CA SER A 82 0.58 -0.39 20.60
C SER A 82 -0.59 0.33 19.92
N LYS A 83 -0.65 1.66 20.09
CA LYS A 83 -1.80 2.49 19.70
C LYS A 83 -1.87 2.88 18.23
N ARG A 84 -0.79 2.77 17.44
CA ARG A 84 -0.72 3.12 15.99
C ARG A 84 0.51 2.47 15.36
N SER A 85 0.41 2.04 14.11
CA SER A 85 1.54 1.53 13.30
C SER A 85 1.72 2.47 12.13
N VAL A 86 2.98 2.71 11.78
CA VAL A 86 3.35 3.52 10.64
C VAL A 86 3.72 2.59 9.50
N LEU A 87 3.19 2.84 8.31
CA LEU A 87 3.59 2.20 7.06
C LEU A 87 4.24 3.26 6.19
N ILE A 88 5.47 3.03 5.74
CA ILE A 88 6.19 3.94 4.84
C ILE A 88 6.44 3.17 3.54
N ASN A 89 5.96 3.70 2.42
CA ASN A 89 6.16 3.10 1.10
C ASN A 89 6.81 4.12 0.15
N ASP A 90 7.78 3.64 -0.63
CA ASP A 90 8.39 4.38 -1.73
C ASP A 90 7.67 4.02 -3.03
N ASN A 91 7.10 5.04 -3.67
CA ASN A 91 6.39 5.01 -4.94
C ASN A 91 5.44 3.82 -5.14
N PRO A 92 4.50 3.56 -4.20
CA PRO A 92 3.58 2.43 -4.35
C PRO A 92 2.73 2.61 -5.61
N PHE A 93 2.30 3.82 -5.95
CA PHE A 93 1.31 4.04 -7.00
C PHE A 93 1.85 4.18 -8.44
N ALA A 94 3.12 3.84 -8.68
CA ALA A 94 3.82 4.02 -9.96
C ALA A 94 3.05 3.44 -11.18
N ASN A 95 2.35 2.32 -10.99
CA ASN A 95 1.68 1.58 -12.06
C ASN A 95 0.23 2.01 -12.35
N ALA A 96 -0.13 3.27 -12.09
CA ALA A 96 -1.47 3.82 -12.35
C ALA A 96 -2.59 2.95 -11.75
N VAL A 97 -2.84 3.14 -10.46
CA VAL A 97 -3.85 2.38 -9.72
C VAL A 97 -5.23 3.01 -9.88
N SER A 98 -6.22 2.21 -10.28
CA SER A 98 -7.62 2.63 -10.40
C SER A 98 -8.27 2.90 -9.04
N GLU A 99 -9.30 3.76 -9.01
CA GLU A 99 -10.03 4.09 -7.78
C GLU A 99 -10.58 2.85 -7.05
N HIS A 100 -11.10 1.88 -7.80
CA HIS A 100 -11.65 0.63 -7.25
C HIS A 100 -10.60 -0.22 -6.52
N VAL A 101 -9.31 -0.02 -6.80
CA VAL A 101 -8.21 -0.69 -6.11
C VAL A 101 -7.69 0.13 -4.92
N LEU A 102 -7.69 1.47 -5.02
CA LEU A 102 -7.21 2.34 -3.94
C LEU A 102 -8.17 2.39 -2.75
N ASP A 103 -9.47 2.57 -2.99
CA ASP A 103 -10.46 2.78 -1.93
C ASP A 103 -10.47 1.68 -0.85
N PRO A 104 -10.39 0.37 -1.21
CA PRO A 104 -10.25 -0.69 -0.22
C PRO A 104 -9.02 -0.56 0.66
N ILE A 105 -7.87 -0.21 0.09
CA ILE A 105 -6.60 -0.12 0.83
C ILE A 105 -6.67 1.01 1.86
N PHE A 106 -7.12 2.20 1.44
CA PHE A 106 -7.23 3.36 2.34
C PHE A 106 -8.17 3.08 3.50
N ARG A 107 -9.29 2.39 3.25
CA ARG A 107 -10.27 2.07 4.30
C ARG A 107 -9.78 0.96 5.22
N VAL A 108 -9.06 -0.05 4.73
CA VAL A 108 -8.39 -1.04 5.59
C VAL A 108 -7.32 -0.37 6.45
N ALA A 109 -6.53 0.54 5.88
CA ALA A 109 -5.52 1.31 6.63
C ALA A 109 -6.17 2.16 7.74
N ASP A 110 -7.28 2.84 7.45
CA ASP A 110 -8.02 3.65 8.42
C ASP A 110 -8.66 2.79 9.52
N ALA A 111 -9.34 1.70 9.15
CA ALA A 111 -9.95 0.76 10.11
C ALA A 111 -8.94 0.12 11.06
N LEU A 112 -7.71 -0.10 10.60
CA LEU A 112 -6.61 -0.65 11.40
C LEU A 112 -5.78 0.44 12.11
N GLY A 113 -6.13 1.72 11.96
CA GLY A 113 -5.39 2.84 12.54
C GLY A 113 -3.92 2.86 12.09
N ILE A 114 -3.68 2.64 10.80
CA ILE A 114 -2.37 2.73 10.16
C ILE A 114 -2.12 4.18 9.77
N GLN A 115 -1.00 4.74 10.22
CA GLN A 115 -0.49 5.99 9.67
C GLN A 115 0.30 5.64 8.40
N TRP A 116 -0.28 5.91 7.23
CA TRP A 116 0.36 5.63 5.96
C TRP A 116 1.10 6.86 5.43
N ILE A 117 2.41 6.72 5.22
CA ILE A 117 3.29 7.72 4.62
C ILE A 117 3.75 7.18 3.27
N VAL A 118 3.58 7.98 2.22
CA VAL A 118 4.01 7.64 0.87
C VAL A 118 4.99 8.69 0.40
N VAL A 119 6.14 8.24 -0.09
CA VAL A 119 7.13 9.07 -0.79
C VAL A 119 7.03 8.68 -2.25
N ALA A 120 6.79 9.63 -3.15
CA ALA A 120 6.69 9.34 -4.58
C ALA A 120 7.17 10.54 -5.40
N PRO A 121 7.75 10.32 -6.59
CA PRO A 121 8.05 11.40 -7.53
C PRO A 121 6.77 12.15 -7.90
N PRO A 122 6.79 13.49 -7.98
CA PRO A 122 5.60 14.30 -8.26
C PRO A 122 4.95 13.93 -9.60
N GLU A 123 5.73 13.47 -10.58
CA GLU A 123 5.24 13.07 -11.91
C GLU A 123 4.40 11.79 -11.88
N LEU A 124 4.57 10.96 -10.83
CA LEU A 124 3.87 9.68 -10.67
C LEU A 124 2.66 9.78 -9.76
N VAL A 125 2.49 10.90 -9.04
CA VAL A 125 1.33 11.13 -8.18
C VAL A 125 0.19 11.69 -9.02
N LYS A 126 -0.74 10.81 -9.40
CA LYS A 126 -2.02 11.23 -10.00
C LYS A 126 -2.86 12.01 -8.98
N MET A 127 -3.68 12.95 -9.47
CA MET A 127 -4.64 13.71 -8.65
C MET A 127 -5.56 12.80 -7.83
N GLU A 128 -6.01 11.68 -8.41
CA GLU A 128 -6.85 10.67 -7.75
C GLU A 128 -6.21 10.13 -6.46
N VAL A 129 -4.88 10.00 -6.44
CA VAL A 129 -4.14 9.50 -5.28
C VAL A 129 -3.94 10.62 -4.25
N SER A 130 -3.53 11.81 -4.70
CA SER A 130 -3.22 12.93 -3.81
C SER A 130 -4.45 13.40 -3.03
N GLU A 131 -5.63 13.38 -3.64
CA GLU A 131 -6.89 13.73 -2.99
C GLU A 131 -7.25 12.82 -1.82
N ARG A 132 -6.80 11.56 -1.83
CA ARG A 132 -7.09 10.58 -0.78
C ARG A 132 -6.23 10.77 0.48
N PHE A 133 -5.14 11.54 0.40
CA PHE A 133 -4.30 11.85 1.54
C PHE A 133 -4.75 13.16 2.23
N PRO A 134 -4.83 13.19 3.58
CA PRO A 134 -5.19 14.39 4.31
C PRO A 134 -4.05 15.44 4.34
N SER A 135 -2.83 15.04 4.03
CA SER A 135 -1.67 15.92 4.02
C SER A 135 -0.74 15.54 2.87
N TYR A 136 -0.33 16.55 2.10
CA TYR A 136 0.63 16.41 1.01
C TYR A 136 1.77 17.40 1.21
N TYR A 137 2.99 16.93 1.02
CA TYR A 137 4.21 17.73 1.15
C TYR A 137 4.98 17.63 -0.17
N ALA A 138 5.12 18.75 -0.88
CA ALA A 138 6.04 18.83 -1.99
C ALA A 138 7.45 19.12 -1.45
N LEU A 139 8.42 18.36 -1.93
CA LEU A 139 9.82 18.48 -1.55
C LEU A 139 10.62 18.92 -2.77
N ASP A 140 11.43 19.96 -2.61
CA ASP A 140 12.38 20.42 -3.60
C ASP A 140 13.81 20.28 -3.09
N LEU A 141 14.75 20.12 -4.03
CA LEU A 141 16.18 20.03 -3.71
C LEU A 141 16.84 21.40 -3.91
N GLU A 142 17.24 22.03 -2.82
CA GLU A 142 17.98 23.29 -2.83
C GLU A 142 19.48 23.06 -2.59
N SER A 143 20.32 23.95 -3.14
CA SER A 143 21.77 23.92 -2.92
C SER A 143 22.12 24.58 -1.60
N ASP A 144 22.82 23.87 -0.71
CA ASP A 144 23.21 24.35 0.63
C ASP A 144 24.48 25.23 0.60
N GLY A 145 24.82 25.84 -0.55
CA GLY A 145 26.03 26.67 -0.74
C GLY A 145 27.38 25.93 -0.62
N THR A 146 27.37 24.71 -0.07
CA THR A 146 28.54 23.86 0.22
C THR A 146 28.73 22.72 -0.80
N GLY A 147 27.97 22.74 -1.91
CA GLY A 147 27.95 21.68 -2.92
C GLY A 147 27.08 20.46 -2.56
N LYS A 148 26.44 20.47 -1.39
CA LYS A 148 25.43 19.48 -0.99
C LYS A 148 24.03 19.99 -1.32
N ARG A 149 23.13 19.06 -1.67
CA ARG A 149 21.71 19.35 -1.88
C ARG A 149 20.92 19.00 -0.62
N LYS A 150 20.01 19.88 -0.21
CA LYS A 150 19.12 19.68 0.92
C LYS A 150 17.69 19.59 0.41
N ALA A 151 16.94 18.61 0.91
CA ALA A 151 15.50 18.56 0.69
C ALA A 151 14.83 19.62 1.55
N VAL A 152 14.11 20.52 0.91
CA VAL A 152 13.34 21.60 1.54
C VAL A 152 11.87 21.39 1.18
N VAL A 153 10.98 21.68 2.13
CA VAL A 153 9.53 21.60 1.87
C VAL A 153 9.14 22.85 1.10
N SER A 154 8.83 22.71 -0.17
CA SER A 154 8.45 23.85 -1.02
C SER A 154 6.98 24.21 -0.88
N SER A 155 6.11 23.22 -0.67
CA SER A 155 4.70 23.47 -0.38
C SER A 155 4.10 22.39 0.50
N ARG A 156 3.18 22.79 1.36
CA ARG A 156 2.39 21.89 2.20
C ARG A 156 0.91 22.12 1.93
N TYR A 157 0.19 21.04 1.65
CA TYR A 157 -1.26 21.07 1.49
C TYR A 157 -1.86 20.25 2.63
N ILE A 158 -2.67 20.90 3.46
CA ILE A 158 -3.43 20.23 4.52
C ILE A 158 -4.90 20.28 4.12
N ARG A 159 -5.52 19.11 4.02
CA ARG A 159 -6.94 18.99 3.71
C ARG A 159 -7.75 19.10 5.00
N ASN A 160 -8.56 20.15 5.09
CA ASN A 160 -9.70 20.17 6.01
C ASN A 160 -10.92 19.62 5.26
N LYS A 161 -11.94 19.11 5.97
CA LYS A 161 -13.08 18.32 5.46
C LYS A 161 -13.75 18.76 4.14
N PHE A 162 -13.50 19.98 3.65
CA PHE A 162 -14.09 20.53 2.42
C PHE A 162 -13.12 21.31 1.49
N ASP A 163 -11.84 21.54 1.85
CA ASP A 163 -10.94 22.39 1.03
C ASP A 163 -9.43 22.12 1.26
N PHE A 164 -8.61 22.42 0.25
CA PHE A 164 -7.13 22.40 0.37
C PHE A 164 -6.62 23.75 0.86
N GLN A 165 -5.98 23.79 2.03
CA GLN A 165 -5.20 24.96 2.42
C GLN A 165 -3.73 24.74 2.05
N GLN A 166 -3.25 25.51 1.06
CA GLN A 166 -1.84 25.60 0.73
C GLN A 166 -1.15 26.49 1.77
N ILE A 167 -0.16 25.94 2.46
CA ILE A 167 0.72 26.65 3.36
C ILE A 167 2.09 26.67 2.67
N THR A 168 2.48 27.85 2.22
CA THR A 168 3.82 28.13 1.67
C THR A 168 4.72 28.56 2.83
N PHE A 169 5.93 28.02 2.91
CA PHE A 169 6.93 28.38 3.92
C PHE A 169 7.88 29.46 3.40
#